data_AF-A0A927AG46-F1
#
_entry.id   AF-A0A927AG46-F1
#
_cell.length_a   1.000
_cell.length_b   1.000
_cell.length_c   1.000
_cell.angle_alpha   90.00
_cell.angle_beta   90.00
_cell.angle_gamma   90.00
#
_symmetry.space_group_name_H-M   'P 1'
#
loop_
_entity.id
_entity.type
_entity.pdbx_description
1 polymer ?
#
loop_
_entity_poly.entity_id
_entity_poly.type
_entity_poly.pdbx_seq_one_letter_code
_entity_poly.pdbx_strand_id
1 'polypeptide(L)'
;MNEQSPDSLQQSESNEEKLRESEERYRVIFKQAVTGVASTELDSKLTLVNQKYCDIAGYSVAELSHLRMYDITHPEDLPSYFSALGRLAAM
;
A
#
# COMPACT_ATOMS: atom_id res chain seq x y z
N MET A 1 -31.44 -30.76 14.53
CA MET A 1 -31.49 -29.41 15.13
C MET A 1 -30.07 -28.89 15.07
N ASN A 2 -29.78 -27.92 14.19
CA ASN A 2 -28.43 -27.36 14.07
C ASN A 2 -28.36 -26.18 15.04
N GLU A 3 -27.59 -26.34 16.11
CA GLU A 3 -27.31 -25.32 17.11
C GLU A 3 -26.35 -24.29 16.50
N GLN A 4 -26.88 -23.37 15.70
CA GLN A 4 -26.18 -22.11 15.40
C GLN A 4 -26.31 -21.22 16.63
N SER A 5 -25.32 -21.31 17.52
CA SER A 5 -25.20 -20.43 18.68
C SER A 5 -25.07 -18.97 18.23
N PRO A 6 -25.86 -18.04 18.81
CA PRO A 6 -25.85 -16.61 18.46
C PRO A 6 -24.48 -15.92 18.60
N ASP A 7 -23.58 -16.50 19.41
CA ASP A 7 -22.21 -16.00 19.58
C ASP A 7 -21.39 -15.96 18.28
N SER A 8 -21.63 -16.89 17.34
CA SER A 8 -20.86 -16.97 16.08
C SER A 8 -21.15 -15.81 15.12
N LEU A 9 -22.41 -15.36 15.05
CA LEU A 9 -22.82 -14.21 14.26
C LEU A 9 -22.33 -12.91 14.90
N GLN A 10 -22.47 -12.80 16.21
CA GLN A 10 -22.05 -11.60 16.96
C GLN A 10 -20.52 -11.41 16.96
N GLN A 11 -19.75 -12.52 16.94
CA GLN A 11 -18.29 -12.48 16.72
C GLN A 11 -17.91 -12.07 15.29
N SER A 12 -18.64 -12.54 14.26
CA SER A 12 -18.40 -12.15 12.87
C SER A 12 -18.63 -10.65 12.67
N GLU A 13 -19.77 -10.15 13.13
CA GLU A 13 -20.14 -8.73 13.03
C GLU A 13 -19.13 -7.84 13.75
N SER A 14 -18.71 -8.20 14.97
CA SER A 14 -17.69 -7.45 15.72
C SER A 14 -16.31 -7.47 15.03
N ASN A 15 -15.94 -8.56 14.38
CA ASN A 15 -14.68 -8.65 13.65
C ASN A 15 -14.71 -7.81 12.37
N GLU A 16 -15.83 -7.79 11.66
CA GLU A 16 -16.03 -6.96 10.47
C GLU A 16 -16.01 -5.46 10.83
N GLU A 17 -16.65 -5.06 11.92
CA GLU A 17 -16.61 -3.68 12.40
C GLU A 17 -15.18 -3.24 12.75
N LYS A 18 -14.44 -4.07 13.50
CA LYS A 18 -13.03 -3.78 13.84
C LYS A 18 -12.16 -3.69 12.59
N LEU A 19 -12.36 -4.58 11.61
CA LEU A 19 -11.64 -4.54 10.35
C LEU A 19 -11.93 -3.22 9.62
N ARG A 20 -13.21 -2.86 9.48
CA ARG A 20 -13.63 -1.63 8.83
C ARG A 20 -13.09 -0.37 9.51
N GLU A 21 -13.13 -0.30 10.84
CA GLU A 21 -12.55 0.81 11.60
C GLU A 21 -11.05 0.92 11.38
N SER A 22 -10.34 -0.20 11.35
CA SER A 22 -8.90 -0.22 11.09
C SER A 22 -8.55 0.21 9.67
N GLU A 23 -9.31 -0.22 8.67
CA GLU A 23 -9.17 0.18 7.28
C GLU A 23 -9.46 1.67 7.08
N GLU A 24 -10.49 2.19 7.74
CA GLU A 24 -10.82 3.61 7.70
C GLU A 24 -9.73 4.46 8.34
N ARG A 25 -9.22 4.03 9.51
CA ARG A 25 -8.10 4.69 10.16
C ARG A 25 -6.84 4.66 9.28
N TYR A 26 -6.53 3.51 8.70
CA TYR A 26 -5.41 3.37 7.76
C TYR A 26 -5.57 4.31 6.56
N ARG A 27 -6.76 4.34 5.95
CA ARG A 27 -7.08 5.19 4.81
C ARG A 27 -6.89 6.67 5.13
N VAL A 28 -7.30 7.12 6.31
CA VAL A 28 -7.12 8.52 6.74
C VAL A 28 -5.64 8.84 6.93
N ILE A 29 -4.90 8.01 7.67
CA ILE A 29 -3.46 8.20 7.90
C ILE A 29 -2.71 8.23 6.57
N PHE A 30 -2.99 7.27 5.69
CA PHE A 30 -2.36 7.16 4.38
C PHE A 30 -2.58 8.42 3.53
N LYS A 31 -3.82 8.93 3.48
CA LYS A 31 -4.17 10.12 2.68
C LYS A 31 -3.64 11.43 3.27
N GLN A 32 -3.57 11.54 4.60
CA GLN A 32 -3.17 12.77 5.29
C GLN A 32 -1.69 12.79 5.70
N ALA A 33 -0.93 11.74 5.40
CA ALA A 33 0.49 11.69 5.70
C ALA A 33 1.25 12.83 5.00
N VAL A 34 2.13 13.49 5.76
CA VAL A 34 3.03 14.55 5.26
C VAL A 34 4.17 13.96 4.44
N THR A 35 4.41 12.66 4.56
CA THR A 35 5.38 11.90 3.76
C THR A 35 4.72 11.25 2.55
N GLY A 36 5.48 11.16 1.45
CA GLY A 36 5.09 10.34 0.31
C GLY A 36 5.15 8.87 0.69
N VAL A 37 4.06 8.14 0.45
CA VAL A 37 3.97 6.69 0.66
C VAL A 37 3.65 6.04 -0.66
N ALA A 38 4.47 5.06 -1.03
CA ALA A 38 4.26 4.22 -2.21
C ALA A 38 4.48 2.75 -1.82
N SER A 39 3.69 1.86 -2.40
CA SER A 39 3.89 0.41 -2.35
C SER A 39 4.15 -0.10 -3.76
N THR A 40 5.04 -1.08 -3.87
CA THR A 40 5.37 -1.69 -5.16
C THR A 40 5.30 -3.21 -5.13
N GLU A 41 5.02 -3.79 -6.29
CA GLU A 41 5.30 -5.22 -6.55
C GLU A 41 6.81 -5.48 -6.72
N LEU A 42 7.21 -6.76 -6.73
CA LEU A 42 8.61 -7.17 -6.90
C LEU A 42 9.18 -6.75 -8.26
N ASP A 43 8.34 -6.65 -9.28
CA ASP A 43 8.69 -6.12 -10.60
C ASP A 43 8.68 -4.57 -10.64
N SER A 44 8.59 -3.95 -9.46
CA SER A 44 8.57 -2.51 -9.20
C SER A 44 7.30 -1.79 -9.67
N LYS A 45 6.18 -2.48 -9.94
CA LYS A 45 4.90 -1.80 -10.24
C LYS A 45 4.47 -0.95 -9.06
N LEU A 46 4.13 0.31 -9.26
CA LEU A 46 3.45 1.08 -8.22
C LEU A 46 2.01 0.57 -8.09
N THR A 47 1.67 -0.01 -6.94
CA THR A 47 0.33 -0.55 -6.66
C THR A 47 -0.51 0.37 -5.79
N LEU A 48 0.16 1.18 -4.96
CA LEU A 48 -0.50 2.11 -4.07
C LEU A 48 0.38 3.34 -3.90
N VAL A 49 -0.19 4.53 -4.06
CA VAL A 49 0.48 5.82 -3.83
C VAL A 49 -0.45 6.78 -3.11
N ASN A 50 0.05 7.55 -2.15
CA ASN A 50 -0.74 8.61 -1.53
C ASN A 50 -0.65 9.91 -2.33
N GLN A 51 -1.55 10.85 -2.04
CA GLN A 51 -1.56 12.15 -2.71
C GLN A 51 -0.22 12.87 -2.52
N LYS A 52 0.36 12.78 -1.33
CA LYS A 52 1.64 13.43 -1.05
C LYS A 52 2.78 12.91 -1.93
N TYR A 53 2.81 11.61 -2.22
CA TYR A 53 3.77 11.03 -3.14
C TYR A 53 3.57 11.55 -4.57
N CYS A 54 2.32 11.66 -5.01
CA CYS A 54 1.97 12.26 -6.31
C CYS A 54 2.51 13.70 -6.41
N ASP A 55 2.29 14.50 -5.36
CA ASP A 55 2.75 15.89 -5.30
C ASP A 55 4.29 16.00 -5.32
N ILE A 56 4.99 15.06 -4.68
CA ILE A 56 6.46 15.01 -4.65
C ILE A 56 7.01 14.58 -6.00
N ALA A 57 6.45 13.52 -6.59
CA ALA A 57 6.92 12.95 -7.84
C ALA A 57 6.53 13.80 -9.06
N GLY A 58 5.50 14.65 -8.94
CA GLY A 58 5.00 15.49 -10.03
C GLY A 58 4.10 14.74 -11.03
N TYR A 59 3.54 13.60 -10.61
CA TYR A 59 2.67 12.75 -11.44
C TYR A 59 1.32 12.55 -10.76
N SER A 60 0.28 12.36 -11.55
CA SER A 60 -1.02 11.92 -11.05
C SER A 60 -1.00 10.45 -10.64
N VAL A 61 -1.97 10.04 -9.81
CA VAL A 61 -2.18 8.64 -9.43
C VAL A 61 -2.35 7.75 -10.67
N ALA A 62 -3.07 8.23 -11.69
CA ALA A 62 -3.34 7.49 -12.91
C ALA A 62 -2.08 7.29 -13.75
N GLU A 63 -1.15 8.25 -13.77
CA GLU A 63 0.14 8.07 -14.44
C GLU A 63 1.01 7.09 -13.65
N LEU A 64 1.13 7.30 -12.34
CA LEU A 64 1.93 6.45 -11.46
C LEU A 64 1.48 4.98 -11.47
N SER A 65 0.18 4.69 -11.61
CA SER A 65 -0.32 3.30 -11.67
C SER A 65 0.15 2.51 -12.90
N HIS A 66 0.64 3.20 -13.93
CA HIS A 66 1.20 2.58 -15.14
C HIS A 66 2.73 2.57 -15.15
N LEU A 67 3.36 3.19 -14.15
CA LEU A 67 4.82 3.31 -14.06
C LEU A 67 5.41 2.29 -13.10
N ARG A 68 6.69 2.03 -13.31
CA ARG A 68 7.55 1.32 -12.38
C ARG A 68 8.34 2.33 -11.56
N MET A 69 8.67 1.98 -10.32
CA MET A 69 9.46 2.85 -9.44
C MET A 69 10.79 3.27 -10.09
N TYR A 70 11.44 2.37 -10.83
CA TYR A 70 12.68 2.69 -11.55
C TYR A 70 12.51 3.64 -12.75
N ASP A 71 11.30 3.82 -13.30
CA ASP A 71 11.05 4.76 -14.41
C ASP A 71 11.16 6.23 -13.97
N ILE A 72 10.92 6.48 -12.68
CA ILE A 72 10.96 7.82 -12.06
C ILE A 72 12.14 7.99 -11.11
N THR A 73 13.03 7.00 -11.02
CA THR A 73 14.24 7.04 -10.19
C THR A 73 15.40 7.57 -11.03
N HIS A 74 16.23 8.43 -10.43
CA HIS A 74 17.40 8.96 -11.12
C HIS A 74 18.36 7.80 -11.50
N PRO A 75 18.95 7.80 -12.72
CA PRO A 75 19.78 6.68 -13.19
C PRO A 75 20.94 6.30 -12.25
N GLU A 76 21.52 7.28 -11.55
CA GLU A 76 22.61 7.06 -10.60
C GLU A 76 22.17 6.31 -9.33
N ASP A 77 20.88 6.35 -8.99
CA ASP A 77 20.32 5.70 -7.80
C ASP A 77 19.82 4.27 -8.09
N LEU A 78 19.64 3.91 -9.37
CA LEU A 78 19.16 2.59 -9.80
C LEU A 78 20.03 1.41 -9.29
N PRO A 79 21.38 1.48 -9.28
CA PRO A 79 22.19 0.39 -8.75
C PRO A 79 21.90 0.08 -7.28
N SER A 80 21.74 1.13 -6.46
CA SER A 80 21.39 1.01 -5.04
C SER A 80 19.99 0.43 -4.86
N TYR A 81 19.03 0.91 -5.66
CA TYR A 81 17.65 0.43 -5.68
C TYR A 81 17.56 -1.07 -5.98
N PHE A 82 18.16 -1.54 -7.07
CA PHE A 82 18.12 -2.96 -7.44
C PHE A 82 18.86 -3.84 -6.43
N SER A 83 19.96 -3.36 -5.84
CA SER A 83 20.65 -4.05 -4.77
C SER A 83 19.76 -4.27 -3.55
N ALA A 84 18.98 -3.25 -3.16
CA ALA A 84 18.04 -3.34 -2.05
C ALA A 84 16.90 -4.33 -2.35
N LEU A 85 16.31 -4.26 -3.54
CA LEU A 85 15.28 -5.21 -3.98
C LEU A 85 15.78 -6.66 -3.97
N GLY A 86 16.99 -6.89 -4.49
CA GLY A 86 17.59 -8.22 -4.52
C GLY A 86 17.77 -8.84 -3.13
N ARG A 87 18.08 -8.02 -2.10
CA ARG A 87 18.17 -8.49 -0.71
C ARG A 87 16.81 -8.88 -0.13
N LEU A 88 15.75 -8.14 -0.47
CA LEU A 88 14.39 -8.44 -0.01
C LEU A 88 13.83 -9.71 -0.66
N ALA A 89 14.14 -9.95 -1.93
CA ALA A 89 13.71 -11.16 -2.64
C ALA A 89 14.45 -12.44 -2.19
N ALA A 90 15.55 -12.30 -1.45
CA ALA A 90 16.37 -13.40 -0.96
C ALA A 90 16.11 -13.77 0.52
N MET A 91 15.14 -13.11 1.18
CA MET A 91 14.67 -13.43 2.53
C MET A 91 13.50 -14.41 2.48
#